data_AF-A0A2M8T9X7-F1
#
_entry.id   AF-A0A2M8T9X7-F1
#
_cell.length_a   1.000
_cell.length_b   1.000
_cell.length_c   1.000
_cell.angle_alpha   90.00
_cell.angle_beta   90.00
_cell.angle_gamma   90.00
#
_symmetry.space_group_name_H-M   'P 1'
#
loop_
_entity.id
_entity.type
_entity.pdbx_description
1 polymer ?
#
loop_
_entity_poly.entity_id
_entity_poly.type
_entity_poly.pdbx_seq_one_letter_code
_entity_poly.pdbx_strand_id
1 'polypeptide(L)'
;MNHSRNKAIFFSFIPGAGHMYLGLMRQGIELMFLFFLTLAVSNVFNISIFYILIPIMWFYSVFDVKEKASQMNNLQDGDLPIFKSTNFSKSLQDENAGKYIAYIFIILGVFSLLDNIVIPLLNQYVDYQILRIIKDSFISLFLIVVGLFMILKRKKVGKGDKTCSKDE
;
A
#
# COMPACT_ATOMS: atom_id res chain seq x y z
N MET A 1 -8.28 -33.51 4.54
CA MET A 1 -8.76 -33.29 3.16
C MET A 1 -7.51 -33.15 2.28
N ASN A 2 -7.29 -34.01 1.29
CA ASN A 2 -6.09 -33.92 0.44
C ASN A 2 -6.26 -32.77 -0.55
N HIS A 3 -5.94 -31.54 -0.15
CA HIS A 3 -5.98 -30.43 -1.10
C HIS A 3 -4.81 -30.56 -2.08
N SER A 4 -5.12 -30.56 -3.38
CA SER A 4 -4.07 -30.67 -4.40
C SER A 4 -3.35 -29.33 -4.54
N ARG A 5 -2.02 -29.33 -4.39
CA ARG A 5 -1.13 -28.16 -4.49
C ARG A 5 -1.43 -27.28 -5.71
N ASN A 6 -1.69 -27.91 -6.87
CA ASN A 6 -1.96 -27.22 -8.13
C ASN A 6 -3.29 -26.45 -8.11
N LYS A 7 -4.32 -26.97 -7.44
CA LYS A 7 -5.62 -26.28 -7.31
C LYS A 7 -5.51 -25.09 -6.36
N ALA A 8 -4.72 -25.19 -5.29
CA ALA A 8 -4.46 -24.06 -4.40
C ALA A 8 -3.82 -22.89 -5.16
N ILE A 9 -2.83 -23.19 -6.00
CA ILE A 9 -2.16 -22.19 -6.84
C ILE A 9 -3.14 -21.62 -7.88
N PHE A 10 -3.98 -22.45 -8.51
CA PHE A 10 -5.03 -21.96 -9.40
C PHE A 10 -6.02 -21.01 -8.71
N PHE A 11 -6.41 -21.29 -7.47
CA PHE A 11 -7.25 -20.37 -6.70
C PHE A 11 -6.50 -19.11 -6.25
N SER A 12 -5.17 -19.14 -6.13
CA SER A 12 -4.37 -17.97 -5.72
C SER A 12 -4.34 -16.83 -6.75
N PHE A 13 -4.80 -17.05 -7.98
CA PHE A 13 -5.03 -15.98 -8.96
C PHE A 13 -6.04 -14.94 -8.46
N ILE A 14 -6.97 -15.35 -7.60
CA ILE A 14 -7.83 -14.45 -6.84
C ILE A 14 -7.16 -14.29 -5.46
N PRO A 15 -6.68 -13.08 -5.11
CA PRO A 15 -6.00 -12.84 -3.84
C PRO A 15 -6.82 -13.37 -2.66
N GLY A 16 -6.23 -14.22 -1.83
CA GLY A 16 -6.87 -14.84 -0.65
C GLY A 16 -7.69 -16.12 -0.91
N ALA A 17 -8.15 -16.41 -2.13
CA ALA A 17 -8.92 -17.63 -2.40
C ALA A 17 -8.06 -18.90 -2.33
N GLY A 18 -6.78 -18.82 -2.73
CA GLY A 18 -5.83 -19.93 -2.56
C GLY A 18 -5.56 -20.30 -1.09
N HIS A 19 -5.57 -19.31 -0.19
CA HIS A 19 -5.45 -19.53 1.26
C HIS A 19 -6.68 -20.25 1.81
N MET A 20 -7.89 -19.80 1.44
CA MET A 20 -9.14 -20.46 1.81
C MET A 20 -9.17 -21.91 1.31
N TYR A 21 -8.66 -22.16 0.10
CA TYR A 21 -8.57 -23.51 -0.44
C TYR A 21 -7.64 -24.41 0.38
N LEU A 22 -6.60 -23.88 1.03
CA LEU A 22 -5.72 -24.61 1.94
C LEU A 22 -6.29 -24.75 3.37
N GLY A 23 -7.50 -24.24 3.63
CA GLY A 23 -8.12 -24.23 4.96
C GLY A 23 -7.70 -23.04 5.84
N LEU A 24 -6.97 -22.07 5.29
CA LEU A 24 -6.52 -20.85 5.99
C LEU A 24 -7.57 -19.74 5.78
N MET A 25 -8.72 -19.90 6.41
CA MET A 25 -9.88 -19.03 6.18
C MET A 25 -9.62 -17.61 6.64
N ARG A 26 -9.04 -17.42 7.83
CA ARG A 26 -8.76 -16.08 8.36
C ARG A 26 -7.81 -15.31 7.45
N GLN A 27 -6.72 -15.97 7.04
CA GLN A 27 -5.73 -15.38 6.14
C GLN A 27 -6.31 -15.03 4.78
N GLY A 28 -7.12 -15.92 4.22
CA GLY A 28 -7.78 -15.68 2.95
C GLY A 28 -8.71 -14.47 2.98
N ILE A 29 -9.54 -14.34 4.03
CA ILE A 29 -10.45 -13.21 4.20
C ILE A 29 -9.68 -11.91 4.38
N GLU A 30 -8.65 -11.88 5.24
CA GLU A 30 -7.83 -10.69 5.47
C GLU A 30 -7.15 -10.20 4.20
N LEU A 31 -6.59 -11.11 3.40
CA LEU A 31 -5.92 -10.77 2.16
C LEU A 31 -6.91 -10.32 1.07
N MET A 32 -8.07 -11.00 0.96
CA MET A 32 -9.17 -10.56 0.10
C MET A 32 -9.63 -9.15 0.47
N PHE A 33 -9.89 -8.93 1.75
CA PHE A 33 -10.34 -7.65 2.27
C PHE A 33 -9.34 -6.54 1.94
N LEU A 34 -8.04 -6.75 2.22
CA LEU A 34 -7.01 -5.76 1.88
C LEU A 34 -6.93 -5.48 0.38
N PHE A 35 -7.03 -6.51 -0.47
CA PHE A 35 -6.98 -6.35 -1.92
C PHE A 35 -8.17 -5.53 -2.45
N PHE A 36 -9.39 -5.91 -2.07
CA PHE A 36 -10.60 -5.20 -2.49
C PHE A 36 -10.72 -3.81 -1.84
N LEU A 37 -10.29 -3.65 -0.60
CA LEU A 37 -10.23 -2.34 0.06
C LEU A 37 -9.27 -1.42 -0.69
N THR A 38 -8.10 -1.91 -1.10
CA THR A 38 -7.15 -1.13 -1.90
C THR A 38 -7.74 -0.71 -3.24
N LEU A 39 -8.46 -1.61 -3.93
CA LEU A 39 -9.18 -1.28 -5.16
C LEU A 39 -10.26 -0.22 -4.94
N ALA A 40 -11.09 -0.40 -3.90
CA ALA A 40 -12.18 0.51 -3.57
C ALA A 40 -11.65 1.90 -3.21
N VAL A 41 -10.63 1.99 -2.34
CA VAL A 41 -9.97 3.25 -1.96
C VAL A 41 -9.31 3.91 -3.18
N SER A 42 -8.57 3.14 -3.99
CA SER A 42 -7.96 3.68 -5.21
C SER A 42 -8.99 4.31 -6.15
N ASN A 43 -10.15 3.67 -6.30
CA ASN A 43 -11.20 4.13 -7.19
C ASN A 43 -11.95 5.35 -6.62
N VAL A 44 -12.39 5.28 -5.35
CA VAL A 44 -13.14 6.36 -4.70
C VAL A 44 -12.31 7.64 -4.58
N PHE A 45 -11.03 7.52 -4.23
CA PHE A 45 -10.16 8.68 -4.10
C PHE A 45 -9.54 9.12 -5.43
N ASN A 46 -9.71 8.35 -6.51
CA ASN A 46 -9.10 8.57 -7.82
C ASN A 46 -7.55 8.74 -7.78
N ILE A 47 -6.89 8.10 -6.81
CA ILE A 47 -5.45 8.26 -6.61
C ILE A 47 -4.73 7.09 -7.29
N SER A 48 -4.11 7.37 -8.43
CA SER A 48 -3.49 6.33 -9.26
C SER A 48 -2.32 5.60 -8.59
N ILE A 49 -1.70 6.18 -7.55
CA ILE A 49 -0.56 5.56 -6.85
C ILE A 49 -0.95 4.23 -6.18
N PHE A 50 -2.20 4.07 -5.73
CA PHE A 50 -2.64 2.82 -5.10
C PHE A 50 -2.71 1.64 -6.07
N TYR A 51 -2.77 1.89 -7.39
CA TYR A 51 -2.72 0.82 -8.39
C TYR A 51 -1.40 0.04 -8.35
N ILE A 52 -0.30 0.61 -7.84
CA ILE A 52 0.97 -0.12 -7.66
C ILE A 52 0.87 -1.22 -6.59
N LEU A 53 -0.03 -1.06 -5.61
CA LEU A 53 -0.21 -2.04 -4.53
C LEU A 53 -0.94 -3.28 -5.01
N ILE A 54 -1.78 -3.17 -6.04
CA ILE A 54 -2.55 -4.30 -6.59
C ILE A 54 -1.64 -5.44 -7.06
N PRO A 55 -0.66 -5.23 -7.98
CA PRO A 55 0.22 -6.31 -8.41
C PRO A 55 1.08 -6.82 -7.24
N ILE A 56 1.51 -5.95 -6.31
CA ILE A 56 2.28 -6.36 -5.13
C ILE A 56 1.48 -7.34 -4.27
N MET A 57 0.23 -7.00 -3.94
CA MET A 57 -0.67 -7.83 -3.14
C MET A 57 -1.03 -9.13 -3.86
N TRP A 58 -1.21 -9.07 -5.19
CA TRP A 58 -1.47 -10.25 -6.01
C TRP A 58 -0.27 -11.21 -6.02
N PHE A 59 0.94 -10.74 -6.29
CA PHE A 59 2.15 -11.56 -6.24
C PHE A 59 2.37 -12.14 -4.83
N TYR A 60 2.17 -11.33 -3.79
CA TYR A 60 2.20 -11.81 -2.41
C TYR A 60 1.24 -12.99 -2.21
N SER A 61 -0.01 -12.89 -2.67
CA SER A 61 -0.98 -13.98 -2.55
C SER A 61 -0.51 -15.26 -3.23
N VAL A 62 0.03 -15.15 -4.44
CA VAL A 62 0.49 -16.32 -5.22
C VAL A 62 1.69 -16.99 -4.55
N PHE A 63 2.68 -16.19 -4.13
CA PHE A 63 3.89 -16.72 -3.49
C PHE A 63 3.61 -17.33 -2.12
N ASP A 64 2.78 -16.68 -1.30
CA ASP A 64 2.42 -17.16 0.03
C ASP A 64 1.62 -18.48 -0.04
N VAL A 65 0.68 -18.60 -0.98
CA VAL A 65 -0.02 -19.88 -1.22
C VAL A 65 0.93 -20.96 -1.70
N LYS A 66 1.87 -20.65 -2.60
CA LYS A 66 2.85 -21.62 -3.10
C LYS A 66 3.71 -22.19 -1.96
N GLU A 67 4.16 -21.32 -1.05
CA GLU A 67 4.94 -21.73 0.11
C GLU A 67 4.11 -22.59 1.07
N LYS A 68 2.90 -22.15 1.43
CA LYS A 68 2.01 -22.87 2.35
C LYS A 68 1.51 -24.20 1.79
N ALA A 69 1.26 -24.28 0.48
CA ALA A 69 0.89 -25.52 -0.18
C ALA A 69 2.06 -26.53 -0.22
N SER A 70 3.30 -26.09 0.02
CA SER A 70 4.45 -26.99 0.21
C SER A 70 4.54 -27.55 1.64
N GLN A 71 4.08 -26.81 2.64
CA GLN A 71 4.14 -27.14 4.08
C GLN A 71 2.82 -27.67 4.64
N MET A 72 2.07 -28.38 3.81
CA MET A 72 0.66 -28.72 4.03
C MET A 72 0.34 -29.43 5.36
N ASN A 73 1.32 -30.14 5.93
CA ASN A 73 1.15 -30.91 7.17
C ASN A 73 1.16 -30.05 8.45
N ASN A 74 1.60 -28.79 8.38
CA ASN A 74 1.80 -27.92 9.55
C ASN A 74 1.10 -26.56 9.41
N LEU A 75 0.00 -26.49 8.66
CA LEU A 75 -0.74 -25.25 8.48
C LEU A 75 -1.56 -24.91 9.73
N GLN A 76 -1.31 -23.74 10.30
CA GLN A 76 -2.14 -23.15 11.36
C GLN A 76 -2.85 -21.92 10.81
N ASP A 77 -4.17 -21.89 10.94
CA ASP A 77 -4.97 -20.72 10.58
C ASP A 77 -4.83 -19.65 11.66
N GLY A 78 -4.12 -18.58 11.33
CA GLY A 78 -3.91 -17.41 12.18
C GLY A 78 -3.80 -16.18 11.30
N ASP A 79 -3.65 -14.99 11.88
CA ASP A 79 -3.67 -13.75 11.10
C ASP A 79 -2.51 -13.69 10.09
N LEU A 80 -2.67 -12.88 9.04
CA LEU A 80 -1.60 -12.59 8.08
C LEU A 80 -0.35 -12.12 8.83
N PRO A 81 0.86 -12.49 8.39
CA PRO A 81 2.11 -12.03 8.99
C PRO A 81 2.17 -10.51 9.10
N ILE A 82 1.58 -9.80 8.14
CA ILE A 82 1.48 -8.33 8.14
C ILE A 82 0.66 -7.86 9.34
N PHE A 83 -0.52 -8.44 9.62
CA PHE A 83 -1.36 -8.09 10.77
C PHE A 83 -0.86 -8.63 12.11
N LYS A 84 -0.09 -9.72 12.10
CA LYS A 84 0.54 -10.27 13.31
C LYS A 84 1.80 -9.51 13.71
N SER A 85 2.60 -9.07 12.74
CA SER A 85 3.86 -8.35 12.95
C SER A 85 3.65 -6.86 13.13
N THR A 86 2.74 -6.25 12.36
CA THR A 86 2.29 -4.90 12.66
C THR A 86 1.25 -5.07 13.74
N ASN A 87 1.51 -4.61 14.96
CA ASN A 87 0.45 -4.44 15.95
C ASN A 87 -0.46 -3.30 15.44
N PHE A 88 -1.16 -3.48 14.31
CA PHE A 88 -1.86 -2.41 13.60
C PHE A 88 -2.89 -1.75 14.52
N SER A 89 -3.58 -2.55 15.34
CA SER A 89 -4.44 -2.06 16.41
C SER A 89 -3.70 -1.21 17.44
N LYS A 90 -2.51 -1.63 17.87
CA LYS A 90 -1.65 -0.88 18.82
C LYS A 90 -1.03 0.36 18.19
N SER A 91 -0.74 0.33 16.88
CA SER A 91 -0.23 1.48 16.11
C SER A 91 -1.33 2.50 15.83
N LEU A 92 -2.60 2.06 15.73
CA LEU A 92 -3.74 2.97 15.73
C LEU A 92 -4.01 3.56 17.12
N GLN A 93 -3.69 2.81 18.17
CA GLN A 93 -3.87 3.23 19.57
C GLN A 93 -2.71 4.08 20.11
N ASP A 94 -1.54 4.00 19.49
CA ASP A 94 -0.43 4.92 19.75
C ASP A 94 -0.83 6.33 19.29
N GLU A 95 -0.82 7.29 20.22
CA GLU A 95 -1.25 8.65 19.96
C GLU A 95 -0.49 9.33 18.81
N ASN A 96 0.80 9.05 18.69
CA ASN A 96 1.62 9.69 17.67
C ASN A 96 1.33 9.10 16.29
N ALA A 97 1.33 7.77 16.17
CA ALA A 97 1.03 7.07 14.93
C ALA A 97 -0.42 7.30 14.47
N GLY A 98 -1.39 7.28 15.38
CA GLY A 98 -2.79 7.60 15.10
C GLY A 98 -2.96 9.01 14.53
N LYS A 99 -2.26 10.01 15.07
CA LYS A 99 -2.26 11.39 14.53
C LYS A 99 -1.73 11.45 13.10
N TYR A 100 -0.61 10.79 12.80
CA TYR A 100 -0.07 10.76 11.43
C TYR A 100 -1.01 10.06 10.45
N ILE A 101 -1.62 8.93 10.85
CA ILE A 101 -2.61 8.22 10.04
C ILE A 101 -3.81 9.15 9.77
N ALA A 102 -4.32 9.84 10.79
CA ALA A 102 -5.40 10.80 10.62
C ALA A 102 -5.03 11.94 9.65
N TYR A 103 -3.84 12.54 9.78
CA TYR A 103 -3.38 13.55 8.82
C TYR A 103 -3.30 13.02 7.39
N ILE A 104 -2.80 11.80 7.20
CA ILE A 104 -2.77 11.15 5.87
C ILE A 104 -4.19 11.02 5.32
N PHE A 105 -5.15 10.52 6.11
CA PHE A 105 -6.54 10.40 5.68
C PHE A 105 -7.20 11.74 5.36
N ILE A 106 -6.95 12.80 6.15
CA ILE A 106 -7.46 14.15 5.89
C ILE A 106 -6.90 14.68 4.57
N ILE A 107 -5.58 14.57 4.36
CA ILE A 107 -4.93 15.03 3.12
C ILE A 107 -5.47 14.26 1.91
N LEU A 108 -5.59 12.93 2.01
CA LEU A 108 -6.16 12.09 0.95
C LEU A 108 -7.62 12.50 0.65
N GLY A 109 -8.42 12.75 1.68
CA GLY A 109 -9.81 13.21 1.54
C GLY A 109 -9.92 14.56 0.84
N VAL A 110 -9.12 15.55 1.26
CA VAL A 110 -9.08 16.87 0.62
C VAL A 110 -8.67 16.76 -0.85
N PHE A 111 -7.64 15.96 -1.15
CA PHE A 111 -7.20 15.75 -2.52
C PHE A 111 -8.30 15.11 -3.39
N SER A 112 -9.01 14.11 -2.85
CA SER A 112 -10.15 13.49 -3.52
C SER A 112 -11.32 14.47 -3.76
N LEU A 113 -11.60 15.37 -2.80
CA LEU A 113 -12.62 16.40 -3.00
C LEU A 113 -12.24 17.39 -4.11
N LEU A 114 -10.96 17.74 -4.23
CA LEU A 114 -10.49 18.59 -5.34
C LEU A 114 -10.79 17.92 -6.69
N ASP A 115 -10.45 16.64 -6.84
CA ASP A 115 -10.63 15.91 -8.08
C ASP A 115 -12.10 15.63 -8.43
N ASN A 116 -12.90 15.22 -7.45
CA ASN A 116 -14.27 14.79 -7.69
C ASN A 116 -15.30 15.93 -7.70
N ILE A 117 -15.01 17.06 -7.04
CA ILE A 117 -15.96 18.18 -6.89
C ILE A 117 -15.41 19.46 -7.51
N VAL A 118 -14.20 19.88 -7.15
CA VAL A 118 -13.67 21.19 -7.55
C VAL A 118 -13.33 21.24 -9.04
N ILE A 119 -12.66 20.21 -9.59
CA ILE A 119 -12.32 20.16 -11.01
C ILE A 119 -13.58 20.17 -11.91
N PRO A 120 -14.63 19.36 -11.66
CA PRO A 120 -15.86 19.43 -12.44
C PRO A 120 -16.59 20.77 -12.35
N LEU A 121 -16.61 21.41 -11.17
CA LEU A 121 -17.24 22.73 -10.99
C LEU A 121 -16.47 23.83 -11.75
N LEU A 122 -15.14 23.79 -11.74
CA LEU A 122 -14.31 24.77 -12.46
C LEU A 122 -14.37 24.58 -13.98
N ASN A 123 -14.79 23.41 -14.48
CA ASN A 123 -14.92 23.14 -15.91
C ASN A 123 -15.87 24.13 -16.62
N GLN A 124 -16.81 24.73 -15.88
CA GLN A 124 -17.69 25.76 -16.44
C GLN A 124 -16.93 27.06 -16.81
N TYR A 125 -15.76 27.29 -16.21
CA TYR A 125 -14.97 28.52 -16.37
C TYR A 125 -13.64 28.29 -17.11
N VAL A 126 -13.03 27.11 -16.95
CA VAL A 126 -11.71 26.77 -17.50
C VAL A 126 -11.79 25.38 -18.10
N ASP A 127 -11.25 25.21 -19.32
CA ASP A 127 -11.26 23.93 -20.02
C ASP A 127 -10.63 22.81 -19.15
N TYR A 128 -11.35 21.70 -19.03
CA TYR A 128 -10.96 20.50 -18.28
C TYR A 128 -9.53 20.05 -18.60
N GLN A 129 -9.10 20.16 -19.86
CA GLN A 129 -7.77 19.73 -20.28
C GLN A 129 -6.67 20.55 -19.60
N ILE A 130 -6.88 21.86 -19.45
CA ILE A 130 -5.91 22.77 -18.82
C ILE A 130 -5.83 22.48 -17.32
N LEU A 131 -6.97 22.29 -16.66
CA LEU A 131 -7.03 21.97 -15.23
C LEU A 131 -6.31 20.65 -14.91
N ARG A 132 -6.48 19.62 -15.75
CA ARG A 132 -5.80 18.34 -15.59
C ARG A 132 -4.29 18.46 -15.75
N ILE A 133 -3.83 19.19 -16.76
CA ILE A 133 -2.40 19.43 -16.99
C ILE A 133 -1.76 20.15 -15.80
N ILE A 134 -2.43 21.15 -15.23
CA ILE A 134 -1.95 21.87 -14.05
C ILE A 134 -1.83 20.93 -12.85
N LYS A 135 -2.84 20.09 -12.60
CA LYS A 135 -2.82 19.12 -11.50
C LYS A 135 -1.68 18.11 -11.65
N ASP A 136 -1.58 17.47 -12.82
CA ASP A 136 -0.58 16.44 -13.08
C ASP A 136 0.84 17.02 -13.02
N SER A 137 1.00 18.29 -13.42
CA SER A 137 2.25 19.03 -13.27
C SER A 137 2.59 19.30 -11.80
N PHE A 138 1.61 19.67 -10.97
CA PHE A 138 1.84 19.90 -9.55
C PHE A 138 2.25 18.63 -8.81
N ILE A 139 1.58 17.50 -9.08
CA ILE A 139 1.96 16.18 -8.53
C ILE A 139 3.40 15.83 -8.91
N SER A 140 3.74 16.02 -10.18
CA SER A 140 5.06 15.66 -10.72
C SER A 140 6.15 16.54 -10.11
N LEU A 141 5.91 17.86 -10.02
CA LEU A 141 6.83 18.81 -9.40
C LEU A 141 7.03 18.51 -7.91
N PHE A 142 5.95 18.22 -7.18
CA PHE A 142 6.02 17.82 -5.78
C PHE A 142 6.89 16.58 -5.58
N LEU A 143 6.68 15.54 -6.40
CA LEU A 143 7.47 14.30 -6.33
C LEU A 143 8.96 14.55 -6.60
N ILE A 144 9.29 15.41 -7.56
CA ILE A 144 10.66 15.82 -7.88
C ILE A 144 11.30 16.55 -6.69
N VAL A 145 10.60 17.51 -6.09
CA VAL A 145 11.09 18.27 -4.94
C VAL A 145 11.34 17.35 -3.74
N VAL A 146 10.42 16.43 -3.45
CA VAL A 146 10.58 15.42 -2.37
C VAL A 146 11.78 14.51 -2.66
N GLY A 147 11.91 14.03 -3.90
CA GLY A 147 13.05 13.21 -4.33
C GLY A 147 14.39 13.92 -4.16
N LEU A 148 14.49 15.18 -4.61
CA LEU A 148 15.69 16.01 -4.44
C LEU A 148 16.00 16.27 -2.96
N PHE A 149 14.98 16.59 -2.16
CA PHE A 149 15.14 16.81 -0.73
C PHE A 149 15.68 15.56 -0.01
N MET A 150 15.18 14.36 -0.34
CA MET A 150 15.69 13.10 0.21
C MET A 150 17.17 12.87 -0.12
N ILE A 151 17.60 13.16 -1.36
CA ILE A 151 18.99 13.02 -1.79
C ILE A 151 19.89 14.02 -1.05
N LEU A 152 19.47 15.29 -0.96
CA LEU A 152 20.26 16.35 -0.33
C LEU A 152 20.38 16.16 1.19
N LYS A 153 19.32 15.70 1.86
CA LYS A 153 19.34 15.40 3.31
C LYS A 153 20.29 14.25 3.63
N ARG A 154 20.36 13.23 2.78
CA ARG A 154 21.30 12.09 2.94
C ARG A 154 22.77 12.53 2.82
N LYS A 155 23.07 13.54 2.00
CA LYS A 155 24.42 14.11 1.82
C LYS A 155 24.94 14.85 3.06
N LYS A 156 24.06 15.39 3.91
CA LYS A 156 24.44 16.02 5.19
C LYS A 156 24.83 14.99 6.26
N VAL A 157 24.22 13.81 6.26
CA VAL A 157 24.51 12.73 7.23
C VAL A 157 25.87 12.06 6.94
N GLY A 158 26.24 11.89 5.66
CA GLY A 158 27.53 11.27 5.27
C GLY A 158 28.79 12.13 5.42
N LYS A 159 28.68 13.38 5.90
CA LYS A 159 29.81 14.31 6.10
C LYS A 159 30.21 14.49 7.57
N GLY A 160 29.46 13.92 8.52
CA GLY A 160 29.72 14.03 9.96
C GLY A 160 30.65 12.96 10.55
N ASP A 161 31.00 11.91 9.79
CA ASP A 161 31.73 10.74 10.32
C ASP A 161 33.22 10.66 9.91
N LYS A 162 33.77 11.71 9.28
CA LYS A 162 35.16 11.71 8.79
C LYS A 162 36.16 12.47 9.68
N THR A 163 35.79 12.83 10.90
CA THR A 163 36.62 13.66 11.79
C THR A 163 37.18 12.97 13.03
N CYS A 164 37.00 11.65 13.22
CA CYS A 164 37.56 10.94 14.39
C CYS A 164 38.47 9.74 14.04
N SER A 165 39.22 9.81 12.94
CA SER A 165 40.34 8.89 12.73
C SER A 165 41.50 9.59 12.04
N LYS A 166 41.93 10.68 12.66
CA LYS A 166 43.29 11.17 12.65
C LYS A 166 43.47 11.75 14.03
N ASP A 167 44.15 11.01 14.90
CA ASP A 167 45.13 11.50 15.86
C ASP A 167 45.51 10.29 16.73
N GLU A 168 46.81 9.96 16.65
CA GLU A 168 47.62 9.04 17.49
C GLU A 168 47.53 7.52 17.25
#